data_AF-A0A6B3HM41-F1
#
_entry.id   AF-A0A6B3HM41-F1
#
_cell.length_a   1.000
_cell.length_b   1.000
_cell.length_c   1.000
_cell.angle_alpha   90.00
_cell.angle_beta   90.00
_cell.angle_gamma   90.00
#
_symmetry.space_group_name_H-M   'P 1'
#
loop_
_entity.id
_entity.type
_entity.pdbx_description
1 polymer ?
#
loop_
_entity_poly.entity_id
_entity_poly.type
_entity_poly.pdbx_seq_one_letter_code
_entity_poly.pdbx_strand_id
1 'polypeptide(L)'
;DCTDPEQRTAAGKDALPTDSIVACGSNVPGSYEKYVLGPAEVSGGDVDDAEGAIDQQTGEWIVSMEFTSAGAKKFQTITSRLSQQQPPMNQFAI
;
A
#
# COMPACT_ATOMS: atom_id res chain seq x y z
N ASP A 1 1.77 -16.21 10.57
CA ASP A 1 2.11 -15.56 11.85
C ASP A 1 2.99 -14.37 11.53
N CYS A 2 2.58 -13.14 11.89
CA CYS A 2 3.38 -11.97 11.55
C CYS A 2 4.59 -11.77 12.49
N THR A 3 4.68 -12.53 13.58
CA THR A 3 5.88 -12.54 14.43
C THR A 3 7.04 -13.33 13.80
N ASP A 4 6.73 -14.28 12.93
CA ASP A 4 7.70 -15.09 12.17
C ASP A 4 8.18 -14.36 10.89
N PRO A 5 9.48 -14.03 10.76
CA PRO A 5 10.03 -13.36 9.58
C PRO A 5 9.79 -14.09 8.26
N GLU A 6 9.89 -15.42 8.23
CA GLU A 6 9.72 -16.18 6.98
C GLU A 6 8.27 -16.12 6.50
N GLN A 7 7.32 -16.20 7.44
CA GLN A 7 5.90 -16.08 7.13
C GLN A 7 5.51 -14.66 6.73
N ARG A 8 6.18 -13.63 7.24
CA ARG A 8 5.97 -12.25 6.77
C ARG A 8 6.34 -12.09 5.30
N THR A 9 7.51 -12.60 4.89
CA THR A 9 7.96 -12.52 3.49
C THR A 9 7.11 -13.38 2.56
N ALA A 10 6.58 -14.50 3.05
CA ALA A 10 5.70 -15.37 2.27
C ALA A 10 4.26 -14.83 2.14
N ALA A 11 3.83 -13.91 3.01
CA ALA A 11 2.48 -13.36 3.00
C ALA A 11 2.21 -12.58 1.70
N GLY A 12 1.16 -12.96 0.97
CA GLY A 12 0.80 -12.34 -0.31
C GLY A 12 1.71 -12.70 -1.48
N LYS A 13 2.66 -13.63 -1.30
CA LYS A 13 3.51 -14.11 -2.39
C LYS A 13 2.65 -14.76 -3.49
N ASP A 14 2.98 -14.47 -4.74
CA ASP A 14 2.31 -14.95 -5.95
C ASP A 14 0.83 -14.52 -6.10
N ALA A 15 0.37 -13.57 -5.29
CA ALA A 15 -0.98 -13.04 -5.40
C ALA A 15 -1.20 -12.25 -6.69
N LEU A 16 -2.37 -12.42 -7.29
CA LEU A 16 -2.81 -11.61 -8.42
C LEU A 16 -3.46 -10.31 -7.93
N PRO A 17 -3.49 -9.25 -8.75
CA PRO A 17 -4.15 -7.98 -8.41
C PRO A 17 -5.63 -8.13 -8.05
N THR A 18 -6.28 -9.22 -8.48
CA THR A 18 -7.69 -9.52 -8.20
C THR A 18 -7.93 -10.26 -6.90
N ASP A 19 -6.86 -10.74 -6.25
CA ASP A 19 -6.98 -11.59 -5.07
C ASP A 19 -7.12 -10.75 -3.80
N SER A 20 -7.87 -11.28 -2.84
CA SER A 20 -7.78 -10.80 -1.45
C SER A 20 -6.65 -11.53 -0.75
N ILE A 21 -5.75 -10.79 -0.12
CA ILE A 21 -4.53 -11.35 0.47
C ILE A 21 -4.44 -11.08 1.96
N VAL A 22 -3.63 -11.89 2.63
CA VAL A 22 -3.15 -11.59 3.97
C VAL A 22 -1.79 -10.92 3.84
N ALA A 23 -1.62 -9.79 4.53
CA ALA A 23 -0.35 -9.09 4.64
C ALA A 23 0.05 -8.90 6.11
N CYS A 24 1.34 -8.68 6.35
CA CYS A 24 1.87 -8.29 7.65
C CYS A 24 2.44 -6.88 7.54
N GLY A 25 1.96 -5.96 8.38
CA GLY A 25 2.38 -4.55 8.40
C GLY A 25 2.82 -4.12 9.79
N SER A 26 3.55 -3.01 9.89
CA SER A 26 4.08 -2.48 11.15
C SER A 26 3.84 -0.98 11.25
N ASN A 27 2.83 -0.57 12.03
CA ASN A 27 2.61 0.86 12.34
C ASN A 27 3.53 1.37 13.47
N VAL A 28 4.10 0.45 14.25
CA VAL A 28 5.02 0.76 15.35
C VAL A 28 6.27 -0.10 15.16
N PRO A 29 7.49 0.47 15.09
CA PRO A 29 8.71 -0.29 14.90
C PRO A 29 8.84 -1.44 15.90
N GLY A 30 9.00 -2.66 15.38
CA GLY A 30 9.12 -3.88 16.20
C GLY A 30 7.81 -4.57 16.55
N SER A 31 6.65 -4.06 16.12
CA SER A 31 5.34 -4.71 16.28
C SER A 31 4.69 -4.94 14.92
N TYR A 32 4.25 -6.17 14.67
CA TYR A 32 3.58 -6.54 13.42
C TYR A 32 2.12 -6.90 13.63
N GLU A 33 1.27 -6.34 12.77
CA GLU A 33 -0.16 -6.60 12.70
C GLU A 33 -0.48 -7.38 11.43
N LYS A 34 -1.53 -8.20 11.51
CA LYS A 34 -2.02 -9.00 10.38
C LYS A 34 -3.18 -8.25 9.72
N TYR A 35 -3.07 -8.03 8.43
CA TYR A 35 -4.05 -7.34 7.61
C TYR A 35 -4.69 -8.29 6.62
N VAL A 36 -5.98 -8.06 6.35
CA VAL A 36 -6.66 -8.63 5.18
C VAL A 36 -6.81 -7.49 4.19
N LEU A 37 -6.13 -7.60 3.06
CA LEU A 37 -6.18 -6.62 1.99
C LEU A 37 -7.16 -7.11 0.93
N GLY A 38 -8.01 -6.19 0.45
CA GLY A 38 -8.84 -6.44 -0.71
C GLY A 38 -8.02 -6.46 -2.01
N PRO A 39 -8.68 -6.71 -3.15
CA PRO A 39 -8.06 -6.60 -4.47
C PRO A 39 -7.42 -5.22 -4.70
N ALA A 40 -6.41 -5.16 -5.55
CA ALA A 40 -5.76 -3.91 -5.94
C ALA A 40 -6.71 -3.00 -6.70
N GLU A 41 -6.97 -1.80 -6.16
CA GLU A 41 -7.79 -0.78 -6.82
C GLU A 41 -6.96 0.20 -7.67
N VAL A 42 -5.65 0.26 -7.41
CA VAL A 42 -4.63 0.94 -8.23
C VAL A 42 -3.58 -0.09 -8.61
N SER A 43 -3.30 -0.21 -9.90
CA SER A 43 -2.32 -1.16 -10.44
C SER A 43 -1.05 -0.46 -10.88
N GLY A 44 0.04 -1.20 -11.11
CA GLY A 44 1.27 -0.62 -11.67
C GLY A 44 1.07 0.06 -13.03
N GLY A 45 0.07 -0.36 -13.83
CA GLY A 45 -0.28 0.32 -15.08
C GLY A 45 -0.99 1.67 -14.90
N ASP A 46 -1.35 2.03 -13.67
CA ASP A 46 -1.91 3.34 -13.34
C ASP A 46 -0.81 4.36 -12.96
N VAL A 47 0.44 3.92 -12.80
CA VAL A 47 1.64 4.73 -12.54
C VAL A 47 2.32 5.07 -13.87
N ASP A 48 2.64 6.35 -14.06
CA ASP A 48 3.33 6.86 -15.25
C ASP A 48 4.85 6.82 -15.05
N ASP A 49 5.33 7.23 -13.86
CA ASP A 49 6.75 7.20 -13.49
C ASP A 49 6.95 6.91 -11.99
N ALA A 50 8.12 6.38 -11.64
CA ALA A 50 8.52 6.17 -10.26
C ALA A 50 10.04 6.32 -10.09
N GLU A 51 10.46 7.21 -9.21
CA GLU A 51 11.87 7.52 -8.98
C GLU A 51 12.25 7.56 -7.49
N GLY A 52 13.50 7.24 -7.20
CA GLY A 52 14.07 7.40 -5.86
C GLY A 52 14.57 8.83 -5.66
N ALA A 53 14.13 9.48 -4.60
CA ALA A 53 14.53 10.84 -4.25
C ALA A 53 14.96 10.94 -2.78
N ILE A 54 15.69 12.00 -2.44
CA ILE A 54 15.94 12.38 -1.04
C ILE A 54 14.94 13.46 -0.66
N ASP A 55 14.15 13.17 0.38
CA ASP A 55 13.31 14.18 1.00
C ASP A 55 14.20 15.25 1.65
N GLN A 56 14.08 16.50 1.20
CA GLN A 56 14.97 17.59 1.61
C GLN A 56 14.73 18.06 3.06
N GLN A 57 13.60 17.70 3.67
CA GLN A 57 13.26 18.10 5.04
C GLN A 57 13.80 17.11 6.08
N THR A 58 13.75 15.82 5.75
CA THR A 58 14.11 14.71 6.65
C THR A 58 15.47 14.10 6.31
N GLY A 59 15.93 14.22 5.06
CA GLY A 59 17.13 13.57 4.55
C GLY A 59 16.94 12.08 4.21
N GLU A 60 15.71 11.58 4.28
CA GLU A 60 15.37 10.17 4.04
C GLU A 60 15.19 9.87 2.55
N TRP A 61 15.49 8.62 2.17
CA TRP A 61 15.14 8.12 0.84
C TRP A 61 13.62 7.91 0.74
N ILE A 62 13.01 8.47 -0.29
CA ILE A 62 11.61 8.29 -0.64
C ILE A 62 11.49 7.75 -2.06
N VAL A 63 10.37 7.09 -2.34
CA VAL A 63 9.95 6.78 -3.70
C VAL A 63 8.87 7.79 -4.08
N SER A 64 9.17 8.63 -5.06
CA SER A 64 8.19 9.51 -5.68
C SER A 64 7.49 8.74 -6.80
N MET A 65 6.16 8.69 -6.77
CA MET A 65 5.35 8.04 -7.79
C MET A 65 4.46 9.07 -8.47
N GLU A 66 4.51 9.12 -9.78
CA GLU A 66 3.61 9.92 -10.61
C GLU A 66 2.53 9.01 -11.21
N PHE A 67 1.27 9.32 -10.96
CA PHE A 67 0.17 8.57 -11.57
C PHE A 67 -0.18 9.12 -12.94
N THR A 68 -0.58 8.22 -13.84
CA THR A 68 -1.27 8.61 -15.07
C THR A 68 -2.55 9.39 -14.73
N SER A 69 -3.10 10.15 -15.68
CA SER A 69 -4.37 10.87 -15.46
C SER A 69 -5.54 9.95 -15.07
N ALA A 70 -5.54 8.70 -15.55
CA ALA A 70 -6.52 7.69 -15.16
C ALA A 70 -6.25 7.17 -13.74
N GLY A 71 -4.98 6.89 -13.41
CA GLY A 71 -4.54 6.47 -12.09
C GLY A 71 -4.85 7.50 -11.01
N ALA A 72 -4.58 8.78 -11.27
CA ALA A 72 -4.88 9.88 -10.35
C ALA A 72 -6.39 9.98 -10.05
N LYS A 73 -7.26 9.81 -11.06
CA LYS A 73 -8.72 9.77 -10.86
C LYS A 73 -9.17 8.56 -10.04
N LYS A 74 -8.58 7.38 -10.26
CA LYS A 74 -8.85 6.19 -9.44
C LYS A 74 -8.44 6.46 -8.00
N PHE A 75 -7.21 6.91 -7.78
CA PHE A 75 -6.68 7.23 -6.45
C PHE A 75 -7.54 8.27 -5.72
N GLN A 76 -7.94 9.34 -6.40
CA GLN A 76 -8.88 10.33 -5.87
C GLN A 76 -10.21 9.70 -5.45
N THR A 77 -10.80 8.85 -6.30
CA THR A 77 -12.08 8.19 -6.03
C THR A 77 -11.98 7.29 -4.80
N ILE A 78 -10.91 6.49 -4.71
CA ILE A 78 -10.67 5.56 -3.61
C ILE A 78 -10.49 6.33 -2.30
N THR A 79 -9.57 7.30 -2.28
CA THR A 79 -9.29 8.10 -1.07
C THR A 79 -10.49 8.94 -0.63
N SER A 80 -11.29 9.46 -1.56
CA SER A 80 -12.55 10.16 -1.24
C SER A 80 -13.59 9.25 -0.59
N ARG A 81 -13.61 7.96 -0.97
CA ARG A 81 -14.48 6.96 -0.35
C ARG A 81 -13.96 6.55 1.02
N LEU A 82 -12.66 6.28 1.14
CA LEU A 82 -12.03 5.83 2.40
C LEU A 82 -12.11 6.90 3.48
N SER A 83 -11.96 8.18 3.14
CA SER A 83 -12.03 9.29 4.10
C SER A 83 -13.38 9.41 4.83
N GLN A 84 -14.45 8.84 4.28
CA GLN A 84 -15.78 8.80 4.89
C GLN A 84 -15.98 7.60 5.81
N GLN A 85 -15.06 6.63 5.82
CA GLN A 85 -15.18 5.41 6.61
C GLN A 85 -14.59 5.59 8.01
N GLN A 86 -15.01 4.73 8.94
CA GLN A 86 -14.44 4.66 10.27
C GLN A 86 -13.20 3.76 10.29
N PRO A 87 -12.18 4.06 11.11
CA PRO A 87 -11.08 3.13 11.35
C PRO A 87 -11.56 1.74 11.76
N PRO A 88 -10.91 0.65 11.29
CA PRO A 88 -9.73 0.63 10.41
C PRO A 88 -10.05 0.65 8.90
N MET A 89 -11.31 0.81 8.50
CA MET A 89 -11.73 0.69 7.09
C MET A 89 -11.36 1.93 6.23
N ASN A 90 -10.82 2.98 6.85
CA ASN A 90 -10.36 4.20 6.18
C ASN A 90 -8.86 4.17 5.82
N GLN A 91 -8.28 2.98 5.64
CA GLN A 91 -6.85 2.79 5.38
C GLN A 91 -6.60 2.34 3.93
N PHE A 92 -5.42 2.69 3.41
CA PHE A 92 -4.95 2.28 2.09
C PHE A 92 -3.57 1.64 2.24
N ALA A 93 -3.35 0.51 1.57
CA ALA A 93 -2.07 -0.20 1.57
C ALA A 93 -1.39 -0.05 0.21
N ILE A 94 -0.07 0.15 0.23
CA ILE A 94 0.82 0.25 -0.94
C ILE A 94 1.99 -0.72 -0.73
#